data_AF-A0A2G7FWN4-F1
#
_entry.id   AF-A0A2G7FWN4-F1
#
_cell.length_a   1.000
_cell.length_b   1.000
_cell.length_c   1.000
_cell.angle_alpha   90.00
_cell.angle_beta   90.00
_cell.angle_gamma   90.00
#
_symmetry.space_group_name_H-M   'P 1'
#
loop_
_entity.id
_entity.type
_entity.pdbx_description
1 polymer ?
#
loop_
_entity_poly.entity_id
_entity_poly.type
_entity_poly.pdbx_seq_one_letter_code
_entity_poly.pdbx_strand_id
1 'polypeptide(L)'
;MSDCSPDQNSNSAIPELDEAQQRYLEKQRQKTFEAGKARKSKDSCSPWPAEAWRAAHARLRAGVKQPEPRFPIIITDFMTPQKVQELSGLPSPPEMGWTTTTGFSQEELGHPEKLQYCVVTGHGCILHLQETTSGEDVLVWFEGEKRYAWSAHAYRSDEERRRMIVWRGGRME
;
A
#
# COMPACT_ATOMS: atom_id res chain seq x y z
N MET A 1 36.88 -47.52 61.72
CA MET A 1 35.42 -47.58 61.50
C MET A 1 34.80 -46.53 62.41
N SER A 2 34.31 -45.43 61.86
CA SER A 2 33.43 -44.46 62.54
C SER A 2 32.85 -43.50 61.50
N ASP A 3 31.70 -43.91 60.97
CA ASP A 3 30.51 -43.17 60.55
C ASP A 3 30.66 -41.75 59.98
N CYS A 4 30.48 -41.65 58.66
CA CYS A 4 30.03 -40.45 57.97
C CYS A 4 28.49 -40.41 57.98
N SER A 5 27.90 -39.33 58.52
CA SER A 5 26.48 -39.01 58.35
C SER A 5 26.17 -38.55 56.92
N PRO A 6 24.98 -38.89 56.37
CA PRO A 6 24.53 -38.43 55.06
C PRO A 6 23.58 -37.25 55.20
N ASP A 7 23.97 -36.06 54.73
CA ASP A 7 22.99 -35.00 54.48
C ASP A 7 22.45 -35.16 53.06
N GLN A 8 21.22 -35.69 53.02
CA GLN A 8 20.33 -35.61 51.89
C GLN A 8 20.02 -34.13 51.61
N ASN A 9 20.16 -33.69 50.36
CA ASN A 9 19.34 -32.60 49.85
C ASN A 9 18.81 -32.96 48.47
N SER A 10 17.81 -33.84 48.47
CA SER A 10 16.91 -34.07 47.35
C SER A 10 15.99 -32.85 47.21
N ASN A 11 16.39 -31.84 46.43
CA ASN A 11 15.46 -30.84 45.94
C ASN A 11 14.67 -31.42 44.75
N SER A 12 13.68 -32.24 45.04
CA SER A 12 12.61 -32.62 44.10
C SER A 12 11.62 -31.46 43.97
N ALA A 13 11.87 -30.54 43.06
CA ALA A 13 10.93 -29.47 42.68
C ALA A 13 10.02 -29.94 41.52
N ILE A 14 8.89 -30.52 41.91
CA ILE A 14 7.57 -30.67 41.26
C ILE A 14 7.48 -30.30 39.74
N PRO A 15 7.45 -31.30 38.83
CA PRO A 15 7.22 -31.13 37.39
C PRO A 15 5.80 -30.64 37.00
N GLU A 16 4.79 -30.87 37.83
CA GLU A 16 3.38 -30.58 37.49
C GLU A 16 3.04 -29.09 37.33
N LEU A 17 3.81 -28.19 37.97
CA LEU A 17 3.56 -26.75 37.88
C LEU A 17 3.95 -26.18 36.50
N ASP A 18 4.95 -26.78 35.85
CA ASP A 18 5.42 -26.41 34.51
C ASP A 18 4.43 -26.85 33.43
N GLU A 19 3.86 -28.06 33.54
CA GLU A 19 2.84 -28.54 32.60
C GLU A 19 1.56 -27.69 32.63
N ALA A 20 1.12 -27.25 33.80
CA ALA A 20 -0.06 -26.40 33.93
C ALA A 20 0.15 -25.03 33.28
N GLN A 21 1.35 -24.46 33.41
CA GLN A 21 1.72 -23.20 32.76
C GLN A 21 1.80 -23.36 31.23
N GLN A 22 2.39 -24.46 30.75
CA GLN A 22 2.47 -24.75 29.32
C GLN A 22 1.08 -24.93 28.69
N ARG A 23 0.19 -25.70 29.34
CA ARG A 23 -1.20 -25.88 28.90
C ARG A 23 -1.98 -24.56 28.90
N TYR A 24 -1.71 -23.66 29.84
CA TYR A 24 -2.32 -22.34 29.88
C TYR A 24 -1.87 -21.47 28.70
N LEU A 25 -0.57 -21.41 28.43
CA LEU A 25 -0.01 -20.66 27.29
C LEU A 25 -0.51 -21.19 25.95
N GLU A 26 -0.61 -22.51 25.79
CA GLU A 26 -1.13 -23.13 24.57
C GLU A 26 -2.61 -22.81 24.35
N LYS A 27 -3.43 -22.83 25.42
CA LYS A 27 -4.82 -22.36 25.35
C LYS A 27 -4.92 -20.89 24.96
N GLN A 28 -4.02 -20.03 25.46
CA GLN A 28 -3.98 -18.62 25.04
C GLN A 28 -3.58 -18.46 23.56
N ARG A 29 -2.62 -19.26 23.08
CA ARG A 29 -2.21 -19.27 21.67
C ARG A 29 -3.35 -19.73 20.76
N GLN A 30 -4.06 -20.80 21.13
CA GLN A 30 -5.21 -21.26 20.36
C GLN A 30 -6.33 -20.22 20.35
N LYS A 31 -6.64 -19.60 21.51
CA LYS A 31 -7.67 -18.58 21.62
C LYS A 31 -7.35 -17.34 20.77
N THR A 32 -6.09 -16.89 20.76
CA THR A 32 -5.67 -15.75 19.92
C THR A 32 -5.68 -16.10 18.43
N PHE A 33 -5.33 -17.32 18.06
CA PHE A 33 -5.44 -17.81 16.68
C PHE A 33 -6.89 -17.86 16.17
N GLU A 34 -7.80 -18.43 16.95
CA GLU A 34 -9.23 -18.48 16.61
C GLU A 34 -9.86 -17.08 16.58
N ALA A 35 -9.51 -16.20 17.52
CA ALA A 35 -9.94 -14.80 17.49
C ALA A 35 -9.40 -14.06 16.24
N GLY A 36 -8.17 -14.39 15.81
CA GLY A 36 -7.58 -13.88 14.58
C GLY A 36 -8.31 -14.36 13.32
N LYS A 37 -8.74 -15.62 13.28
CA LYS A 37 -9.59 -16.13 12.19
C LYS A 37 -10.96 -15.45 12.14
N ALA A 38 -11.61 -15.28 13.29
CA ALA A 38 -12.92 -14.65 13.39
C ALA A 38 -12.91 -13.16 12.98
N ARG A 39 -11.80 -12.44 13.23
CA ARG A 39 -11.59 -11.08 12.71
C ARG A 39 -11.41 -11.09 11.20
N LYS A 40 -10.55 -11.97 10.68
CA LYS A 40 -10.30 -12.08 9.24
C LYS A 40 -11.55 -12.46 8.44
N SER A 41 -12.42 -13.33 8.95
CA SER A 41 -13.67 -13.68 8.25
C SER A 41 -14.71 -12.58 8.22
N LYS A 42 -14.64 -11.61 9.16
CA LYS A 42 -15.57 -10.48 9.22
C LYS A 42 -15.15 -9.34 8.29
N ASP A 43 -13.85 -9.24 8.01
CA ASP A 43 -13.26 -8.18 7.18
C ASP A 43 -12.79 -8.67 5.79
N SER A 44 -12.86 -9.97 5.49
CA SER A 44 -12.47 -10.52 4.18
C SER A 44 -13.61 -10.46 3.16
N CYS A 45 -14.12 -9.27 2.90
CA CYS A 45 -14.78 -9.00 1.62
C CYS A 45 -13.76 -8.27 0.75
N SER A 46 -12.99 -9.02 -0.04
CA SER A 46 -12.44 -8.41 -1.25
C SER A 46 -13.60 -7.71 -1.97
N PRO A 47 -13.44 -6.47 -2.45
CA PRO A 47 -14.53 -5.71 -3.08
C PRO A 47 -15.05 -6.34 -4.38
N TRP A 48 -14.52 -7.50 -4.76
CA TRP A 48 -14.81 -8.21 -5.99
C TRP A 48 -15.68 -9.44 -5.70
N PRO A 49 -16.79 -9.61 -6.43
CA PRO A 49 -17.50 -10.88 -6.46
C PRO A 49 -16.55 -12.02 -6.83
N ALA A 50 -16.73 -13.20 -6.22
CA ALA A 50 -15.85 -14.36 -6.41
C ALA A 50 -15.70 -14.79 -7.89
N GLU A 51 -16.71 -14.53 -8.70
CA GLU A 51 -16.68 -14.76 -10.15
C GLU A 51 -15.76 -13.78 -10.88
N ALA A 52 -15.84 -12.48 -10.56
CA ALA A 52 -14.96 -11.45 -11.12
C ALA A 52 -13.49 -11.72 -10.77
N TRP A 53 -13.21 -12.17 -9.54
CA TRP A 53 -11.89 -12.58 -9.12
C TRP A 53 -11.36 -13.76 -9.94
N ARG A 54 -12.18 -14.82 -10.10
CA ARG A 54 -11.80 -16.00 -10.90
C ARG A 54 -11.57 -15.63 -12.37
N ALA A 55 -12.41 -14.78 -12.95
CA ALA A 55 -12.26 -14.31 -14.34
C ALA A 55 -10.98 -13.49 -14.53
N ALA A 56 -10.67 -12.58 -13.60
CA ALA A 56 -9.42 -11.81 -13.63
C ALA A 56 -8.18 -12.71 -13.54
N HIS A 57 -8.21 -13.69 -12.64
CA HIS A 57 -7.12 -14.67 -12.52
C HIS A 57 -6.97 -15.55 -13.75
N ALA A 58 -8.07 -15.97 -14.38
CA ALA A 58 -8.03 -16.76 -15.62
C ALA A 58 -7.41 -15.95 -16.77
N ARG A 59 -7.74 -14.66 -16.91
CA ARG A 59 -7.12 -13.76 -17.90
C ARG A 59 -5.62 -13.59 -17.68
N LEU A 60 -5.20 -13.45 -16.42
CA LEU A 60 -3.79 -13.38 -16.05
C LEU A 60 -3.04 -14.66 -16.45
N ARG A 61 -3.62 -15.84 -16.13
CA ARG A 61 -3.04 -17.15 -16.51
C ARG A 61 -2.99 -17.36 -18.01
N ALA A 62 -4.00 -16.88 -18.74
CA ALA A 62 -4.06 -16.94 -20.20
C ALA A 62 -3.11 -15.96 -20.89
N GLY A 63 -2.32 -15.17 -20.13
CA GLY A 63 -1.37 -14.21 -20.69
C GLY A 63 -2.03 -13.04 -21.42
N VAL A 64 -3.31 -12.77 -21.15
CA VAL A 64 -4.01 -11.62 -21.74
C VAL A 64 -3.33 -10.37 -21.21
N LYS A 65 -2.67 -9.62 -22.10
CA LYS A 65 -2.09 -8.32 -21.75
C LYS A 65 -3.21 -7.40 -21.28
N GLN A 66 -3.17 -7.05 -20.00
CA GLN A 66 -4.00 -5.99 -19.45
C GLN A 66 -3.62 -4.69 -20.16
N PRO A 67 -4.59 -3.80 -20.43
CA PRO A 67 -4.27 -2.46 -20.88
C PRO A 67 -3.32 -1.81 -19.87
N GLU A 68 -2.34 -1.06 -20.37
CA GLU A 68 -1.41 -0.37 -19.48
C GLU A 68 -2.18 0.62 -18.58
N PRO A 69 -1.84 0.68 -17.29
CA PRO A 69 -2.51 1.58 -16.37
C PRO A 69 -2.25 3.03 -16.79
N ARG A 70 -3.32 3.83 -16.76
CA ARG A 70 -3.34 5.24 -17.15
C ARG A 70 -3.43 6.11 -15.91
N PHE A 71 -2.53 7.08 -15.79
CA PHE A 71 -2.45 7.98 -14.63
C PHE A 71 -2.61 9.43 -15.09
N PRO A 72 -3.62 10.16 -14.58
CA PRO A 72 -3.75 11.59 -14.83
C PRO A 72 -2.69 12.38 -14.03
N ILE A 73 -2.06 13.36 -14.68
CA ILE A 73 -1.12 14.32 -14.09
C ILE A 73 -1.70 15.71 -14.29
N ILE A 74 -1.89 16.47 -13.21
CA ILE A 74 -2.43 17.83 -13.28
C ILE A 74 -1.38 18.77 -13.87
N ILE A 75 -1.79 19.57 -14.85
CA ILE A 75 -0.94 20.60 -15.45
C ILE A 75 -1.00 21.84 -14.58
N THR A 76 0.19 22.29 -14.16
CA THR A 76 0.40 23.47 -13.32
C THR A 76 1.47 24.34 -13.96
N ASP A 77 1.69 25.54 -13.43
CA ASP A 77 2.79 26.42 -13.86
C ASP A 77 4.16 25.74 -13.72
N PHE A 78 4.30 24.85 -12.73
CA PHE A 78 5.51 24.07 -12.52
C PHE A 78 5.58 22.84 -13.44
N MET A 79 4.45 22.16 -13.67
CA MET A 79 4.36 20.89 -14.37
C MET A 79 3.65 21.05 -15.71
N THR A 80 4.39 21.46 -16.74
CA THR A 80 3.90 21.59 -18.10
C THR A 80 3.92 20.25 -18.85
N PRO A 81 3.17 20.08 -19.95
CA PRO A 81 3.21 18.85 -20.76
C PRO A 81 4.62 18.49 -21.26
N GLN A 82 5.44 19.48 -21.61
CA GLN A 82 6.83 19.29 -22.02
C GLN A 82 7.69 18.75 -20.88
N LYS A 83 7.44 19.20 -19.65
CA LYS A 83 8.15 18.71 -18.48
C LYS A 83 7.71 17.30 -18.10
N VAL A 84 6.42 16.99 -18.25
CA VAL A 84 5.91 15.61 -18.11
C VAL A 84 6.57 14.70 -19.13
N GLN A 85 6.73 15.16 -20.38
CA GLN A 85 7.44 14.42 -21.43
C GLN A 85 8.88 14.12 -21.02
N GLU A 86 9.64 15.14 -20.62
CA GLU A 86 11.04 15.02 -20.23
C GLU A 86 11.22 14.04 -19.06
N LEU A 87 10.44 14.23 -17.99
CA LEU A 87 10.53 13.39 -16.79
C LEU A 87 10.04 11.96 -17.04
N SER A 88 9.10 11.76 -17.96
CA SER A 88 8.57 10.43 -18.26
C SER A 88 9.31 9.73 -19.41
N GLY A 89 10.30 10.38 -20.03
CA GLY A 89 11.02 9.84 -21.20
C GLY A 89 10.13 9.61 -22.42
N LEU A 90 9.06 10.40 -22.58
CA LEU A 90 8.10 10.22 -23.67
C LEU A 90 8.65 10.79 -25.00
N PRO A 91 8.33 10.16 -26.15
CA PRO A 91 8.82 10.62 -27.45
C PRO A 91 8.20 11.97 -27.89
N SER A 92 7.04 12.32 -27.35
CA SER A 92 6.32 13.57 -27.63
C SER A 92 5.57 14.04 -26.39
N PRO A 93 5.16 15.33 -26.32
CA PRO A 93 4.28 15.81 -25.27
C PRO A 93 2.99 14.98 -25.19
N PRO A 94 2.54 14.61 -23.97
CA PRO A 94 1.29 13.88 -23.80
C PRO A 94 0.09 14.75 -24.15
N GLU A 95 -1.00 14.10 -24.56
CA GLU A 95 -2.26 14.76 -24.86
C GLU A 95 -2.86 15.42 -23.60
N MET A 96 -3.34 16.64 -23.76
CA MET A 96 -4.01 17.40 -22.72
C MET A 96 -5.52 17.18 -22.76
N GLY A 97 -6.11 16.99 -21.59
CA GLY A 97 -7.54 16.97 -21.36
C GLY A 97 -7.96 17.95 -20.28
N TRP A 98 -9.28 18.06 -20.09
CA TRP A 98 -9.89 18.80 -19.00
C TRP A 98 -10.58 17.84 -18.04
N THR A 99 -10.41 18.06 -16.76
CA THR A 99 -11.06 17.31 -15.68
C THR A 99 -11.63 18.26 -14.64
N THR A 100 -12.31 17.70 -13.64
CA THR A 100 -12.91 18.41 -12.54
C THR A 100 -12.53 17.72 -11.22
N THR A 101 -12.17 18.50 -10.21
CA THR A 101 -11.88 17.96 -8.87
C THR A 101 -13.12 17.35 -8.24
N THR A 102 -12.92 16.36 -7.37
CA THR A 102 -14.01 15.65 -6.68
C THR A 102 -13.62 15.29 -5.26
N GLY A 103 -14.61 15.01 -4.42
CA GLY A 103 -14.42 14.66 -3.01
C GLY A 103 -14.41 13.16 -2.76
N PHE A 104 -13.90 12.75 -1.60
CA PHE A 104 -13.95 11.37 -1.12
C PHE A 104 -15.36 10.91 -0.77
N SER A 105 -16.18 11.82 -0.26
CA SER A 105 -17.58 11.57 0.08
C SER A 105 -18.44 11.38 -1.17
N GLN A 106 -19.61 10.78 -0.97
CA GLN A 106 -20.68 10.76 -1.97
C GLN A 106 -21.23 12.17 -2.21
N GLU A 107 -21.18 13.03 -1.19
CA GLU A 107 -21.35 14.47 -1.30
C GLU A 107 -20.17 15.05 -2.09
N GLU A 108 -20.46 15.65 -3.23
CA GLU A 108 -19.46 16.26 -4.11
C GLU A 108 -18.82 17.49 -3.45
N LEU A 109 -17.64 17.90 -3.96
CA LEU A 109 -17.02 19.13 -3.52
C LEU A 109 -18.00 20.29 -3.72
N GLY A 110 -18.20 21.12 -2.70
CA GLY A 110 -19.07 22.31 -2.83
C GLY A 110 -18.59 23.30 -3.90
N HIS A 111 -17.30 23.25 -4.24
CA HIS A 111 -16.67 24.08 -5.26
C HIS A 111 -15.73 23.22 -6.13
N PRO A 112 -16.27 22.48 -7.11
CA PRO A 112 -15.47 21.69 -8.02
C PRO A 112 -14.67 22.60 -8.95
N GLU A 113 -13.36 22.37 -9.04
CA GLU A 113 -12.45 23.15 -9.85
C GLU A 113 -12.17 22.43 -11.18
N LYS A 114 -12.19 23.18 -12.29
CA LYS A 114 -11.86 22.66 -13.61
C LYS A 114 -10.35 22.75 -13.84
N LEU A 115 -9.70 21.61 -14.00
CA LEU A 115 -8.25 21.49 -14.14
C LEU A 115 -7.87 20.95 -15.52
N GLN A 116 -6.69 21.36 -16.00
CA GLN A 116 -6.04 20.69 -17.13
C GLN A 116 -5.22 19.51 -16.63
N TYR A 117 -5.18 18.44 -17.40
CA TYR A 117 -4.37 17.27 -17.08
C TYR A 117 -3.79 16.62 -18.33
N CYS A 118 -2.72 15.86 -18.16
CA CYS A 118 -2.19 14.95 -19.17
C CYS A 118 -2.25 13.50 -18.67
N VAL A 119 -2.20 12.54 -19.58
CA VAL A 119 -2.15 11.12 -19.23
C VAL A 119 -0.76 10.55 -19.45
N VAL A 120 -0.23 9.87 -18.43
CA VAL A 120 0.95 9.00 -18.57
C VAL A 120 0.54 7.54 -18.41
N THR A 121 1.18 6.65 -19.17
CA THR A 121 0.94 5.20 -19.09
C THR A 121 2.10 4.51 -18.40
N GLY A 122 1.77 3.47 -17.62
CA GLY A 122 2.74 2.62 -16.95
C GLY A 122 3.14 3.13 -15.56
N HIS A 123 3.29 2.17 -14.64
CA HIS A 123 3.64 2.45 -13.24
C HIS A 123 5.01 3.13 -13.09
N GLY A 124 5.98 2.82 -13.96
CA GLY A 124 7.31 3.40 -13.90
C GLY A 124 7.30 4.92 -14.05
N CYS A 125 6.50 5.44 -14.98
CA CYS A 125 6.40 6.88 -15.27
C CYS A 125 5.85 7.66 -14.06
N ILE A 126 4.72 7.20 -13.49
CA ILE A 126 4.12 7.86 -12.34
C ILE A 126 5.01 7.78 -11.09
N LEU A 127 5.64 6.62 -10.84
CA LEU A 127 6.56 6.46 -9.72
C LEU A 127 7.76 7.41 -9.85
N HIS A 128 8.36 7.48 -11.03
CA HIS A 128 9.49 8.37 -11.27
C HIS A 128 9.12 9.85 -11.10
N LEU A 129 7.94 10.26 -11.59
CA LEU A 129 7.43 11.62 -11.38
C LEU A 129 7.26 11.93 -9.88
N GLN A 130 6.64 11.02 -9.13
CA GLN A 130 6.43 11.19 -7.68
C GLN A 130 7.74 11.19 -6.88
N GLU A 131 8.76 10.44 -7.32
CA GLU A 131 10.10 10.41 -6.70
C GLU A 131 10.93 11.66 -7.03
N THR A 132 10.68 12.28 -8.18
CA THR A 132 11.42 13.46 -8.65
C THR A 132 10.78 14.77 -8.24
N THR A 133 9.49 14.76 -7.93
CA THR A 133 8.74 15.98 -7.62
C THR A 133 8.10 15.94 -6.23
N SER A 134 7.92 17.13 -5.67
CA SER A 134 7.07 17.36 -4.52
C SER A 134 5.73 17.87 -5.02
N GLY A 135 4.67 17.29 -4.47
CA GLY A 135 3.33 17.38 -5.01
C GLY A 135 2.31 16.75 -4.08
N GLU A 136 1.06 16.74 -4.51
CA GLU A 136 -0.05 16.14 -3.80
C GLU A 136 -0.92 15.30 -4.74
N ASP A 137 -1.60 14.31 -4.17
CA ASP A 137 -2.60 13.52 -4.88
C ASP A 137 -3.95 14.25 -4.82
N VAL A 138 -4.43 14.71 -5.97
CA VAL A 138 -5.73 15.39 -6.12
C VAL A 138 -6.73 14.39 -6.68
N LEU A 139 -7.90 14.29 -6.04
CA LEU A 139 -8.96 13.42 -6.54
C LEU A 139 -9.73 14.13 -7.68
N VAL A 140 -9.84 13.47 -8.82
CA VAL A 140 -10.48 14.02 -10.03
C VAL A 140 -11.39 13.01 -10.72
N TRP A 141 -12.28 13.50 -11.58
CA TRP A 141 -13.05 12.67 -12.50
C TRP A 141 -12.23 12.31 -13.74
N PHE A 142 -11.90 11.03 -13.90
CA PHE A 142 -11.13 10.53 -15.03
C PHE A 142 -11.81 9.28 -15.61
N GLU A 143 -12.17 9.34 -16.90
CA GLU A 143 -12.84 8.24 -17.62
C GLU A 143 -14.15 7.77 -16.95
N GLY A 144 -14.89 8.69 -16.32
CA GLY A 144 -16.15 8.38 -15.61
C GLY A 144 -15.97 7.81 -14.20
N GLU A 145 -14.73 7.67 -13.73
CA GLU A 145 -14.41 7.18 -12.39
C GLU A 145 -13.65 8.24 -11.58
N LYS A 146 -13.74 8.17 -10.25
CA LYS A 146 -12.89 8.98 -9.36
C LYS A 146 -11.48 8.39 -9.34
N ARG A 147 -10.46 9.17 -9.68
CA ARG A 147 -9.05 8.75 -9.60
C ARG A 147 -8.17 9.81 -8.98
N TYR A 148 -7.09 9.35 -8.36
CA TYR A 148 -6.02 10.23 -7.95
C TYR A 148 -5.21 10.69 -9.17
N ALA A 149 -5.02 12.00 -9.25
CA ALA A 149 -4.11 12.66 -10.17
C ALA A 149 -2.98 13.30 -9.40
N TRP A 150 -1.76 13.18 -9.91
CA TRP A 150 -0.61 13.82 -9.27
C TRP A 150 -0.52 15.29 -9.67
N SER A 151 -0.48 16.18 -8.69
CA SER A 151 -0.27 17.63 -8.87
C SER A 151 1.08 18.03 -8.28
N ALA A 152 2.05 18.27 -9.16
CA ALA A 152 3.41 18.66 -8.75
C ALA A 152 3.56 20.18 -8.68
N HIS A 153 4.22 20.67 -7.64
CA HIS A 153 4.50 22.10 -7.43
C HIS A 153 6.00 22.44 -7.34
N ALA A 154 6.87 21.45 -7.10
CA ALA A 154 8.31 21.67 -7.03
C ALA A 154 9.11 20.39 -7.35
N TYR A 155 10.41 20.55 -7.57
CA TYR A 155 11.32 19.40 -7.52
C TYR A 155 11.51 18.96 -6.07
N ARG A 156 11.61 17.64 -5.89
CA ARG A 156 11.90 17.07 -4.58
C ARG A 156 13.36 17.31 -4.22
N SER A 157 13.63 17.75 -2.99
CA SER A 157 14.99 17.92 -2.50
C SER A 157 15.70 16.57 -2.31
N ASP A 158 17.03 16.58 -2.31
CA ASP A 158 17.83 15.37 -2.06
C ASP A 158 17.57 14.78 -0.66
N GLU A 159 17.28 15.63 0.33
CA GLU A 159 16.94 15.18 1.68
C GLU A 159 15.59 14.46 1.71
N GLU A 160 14.57 14.99 1.05
CA GLU A 160 13.27 14.35 0.92
C GLU A 160 13.33 13.04 0.14
N ARG A 161 14.16 12.98 -0.91
CA ARG A 161 14.45 11.74 -1.65
C ARG A 161 15.08 10.68 -0.75
N ARG A 162 16.06 11.05 0.09
CA ARG A 162 16.67 10.13 1.06
C ARG A 162 15.66 9.61 2.09
N ARG A 163 14.78 10.48 2.61
CA ARG A 163 13.73 10.07 3.57
C ARG A 163 12.73 9.08 2.96
N MET A 164 12.41 9.20 1.67
CA MET A 164 11.50 8.29 0.97
C MET A 164 12.09 6.87 0.81
N ILE A 165 13.40 6.76 0.58
CA ILE A 165 14.11 5.47 0.50
C ILE A 165 14.05 4.75 1.86
N VAL A 166 14.21 5.50 2.97
CA VAL A 166 14.12 4.95 4.33
C VAL A 166 12.72 4.41 4.65
N TRP A 167 11.66 5.08 4.19
CA TRP A 167 10.28 4.62 4.39
C TRP A 167 9.91 3.35 3.59
N ARG A 168 10.45 3.15 2.37
CA ARG A 168 10.20 1.92 1.59
C ARG A 168 11.14 0.75 1.97
N GLY A 169 12.28 1.01 2.61
CA GLY A 169 13.26 0.00 3.02
C GLY A 169 13.17 -0.48 4.47
N GLY A 170 12.30 0.09 5.30
CA GLY A 170 12.29 -0.13 6.75
C GLY A 170 11.51 -1.36 7.26
N ARG A 171 12.02 -2.58 7.02
CA ARG A 171 11.96 -3.70 7.99
C ARG A 171 12.91 -4.85 7.58
N MET A 172 14.14 -4.78 8.07
CA MET A 172 14.96 -5.95 8.41
C MET A 172 15.93 -5.52 9.52
N GLU A 173 15.43 -5.55 10.76
CA GLU A 173 16.19 -5.99 11.92
C GLU A 173 15.28 -6.93 12.72
#